data_AF-A0AAE1WQH6-F1
#
_entry.id   AF-A0AAE1WQH6-F1
#
_cell.length_a   1.000
_cell.length_b   1.000
_cell.length_c   1.000
_cell.angle_alpha   90.00
_cell.angle_beta   90.00
_cell.angle_gamma   90.00
#
_symmetry.space_group_name_H-M   'P 1'
#
loop_
_entity.id
_entity.type
_entity.pdbx_description
1 polymer ?
#
loop_
_entity_poly.entity_id
_entity_poly.type
_entity_poly.pdbx_seq_one_letter_code
_entity_poly.pdbx_strand_id
1 'polypeptide(L)'
;MDQLKEFIEGTIRSKIEGSSKLSLIYSKLYTPRINNLKMPMGYQPSKFQQFDGNGNPKQHVAHFIETYNNAGTYGDHLVKQFVRSLIGNA
;
A
#
# COMPACT_ATOMS: atom_id res chain seq x y z
N MET A 1 -22.34 40.50 11.61
CA MET A 1 -21.89 39.67 10.46
C MET A 1 -20.64 38.88 10.80
N ASP A 2 -19.80 39.38 11.72
CA ASP A 2 -18.48 38.80 12.02
C ASP A 2 -18.53 37.45 12.76
N GLN A 3 -19.48 37.27 13.69
CA GLN A 3 -19.64 36.02 14.43
C GLN A 3 -19.96 34.81 13.54
N LEU A 4 -20.78 35.00 12.51
CA LEU A 4 -21.14 33.93 11.59
C LEU A 4 -19.95 33.52 10.73
N LYS A 5 -19.13 34.49 10.30
CA LYS A 5 -17.92 34.26 9.51
C LYS A 5 -16.86 33.52 10.33
N GLU A 6 -16.62 33.93 11.57
CA GLU A 6 -15.69 33.24 12.48
C GLU A 6 -16.13 31.81 12.78
N PHE A 7 -17.43 31.59 13.00
CA PHE A 7 -17.97 30.26 13.24
C PHE A 7 -17.77 29.32 12.03
N ILE A 8 -18.03 29.82 10.82
CA ILE A 8 -17.82 29.06 9.58
C ILE A 8 -16.33 28.76 9.38
N GLU A 9 -15.44 29.74 9.56
CA GLU A 9 -13.99 29.56 9.42
C GLU A 9 -13.41 28.58 10.45
N GLY A 10 -13.84 28.67 11.72
CA GLY A 10 -13.43 27.74 12.78
C GLY A 10 -13.90 26.31 12.53
N THR A 11 -15.14 26.15 12.04
CA THR A 11 -15.71 24.83 11.70
C THR A 11 -15.00 24.18 10.52
N ILE A 12 -14.66 24.95 9.49
CA ILE A 12 -13.90 24.45 8.33
C ILE A 12 -12.49 24.06 8.76
N ARG A 13 -11.80 24.89 9.55
CA ARG A 13 -10.45 24.61 10.04
C ARG A 13 -10.41 23.37 10.92
N SER A 14 -11.35 23.18 11.84
CA SER A 14 -11.37 21.99 12.71
C SER A 14 -11.67 20.70 11.92
N LYS A 15 -12.54 20.76 10.91
CA LYS A 15 -12.77 19.64 9.98
C LYS A 15 -11.53 19.33 9.16
N ILE A 16 -10.82 20.35 8.66
CA ILE A 16 -9.58 20.14 7.91
C ILE A 16 -8.51 19.56 8.83
N GLU A 17 -8.29 20.09 10.02
CA GLU A 17 -7.23 19.62 10.93
C GLU A 17 -7.53 18.21 11.48
N GLY A 18 -8.80 17.89 11.73
CA GLY A 18 -9.26 16.54 12.08
C GLY A 18 -9.25 15.54 10.90
N SER A 19 -9.56 16.01 9.68
CA SER A 19 -9.55 15.20 8.46
C SER A 19 -8.16 15.04 7.85
N SER A 20 -7.25 15.99 8.05
CA SER A 20 -5.88 15.96 7.53
C SER A 20 -5.08 14.84 8.20
N LYS A 21 -5.38 14.54 9.47
CA LYS A 21 -4.83 13.34 10.13
C LYS A 21 -5.29 12.05 9.45
N LEU A 22 -6.52 11.96 8.94
CA LEU A 22 -7.01 10.74 8.27
C LEU A 22 -6.63 10.69 6.79
N SER A 23 -6.60 11.83 6.11
CA SER A 23 -6.22 11.96 4.69
C SER A 23 -4.74 11.69 4.44
N LEU A 24 -3.87 11.87 5.44
CA LEU A 24 -2.45 11.53 5.34
C LEU A 24 -2.17 10.05 5.65
N ILE A 25 -3.08 9.35 6.35
CA ILE A 25 -2.84 8.00 6.88
C ILE A 25 -3.04 6.90 5.84
N TYR A 26 -3.72 7.16 4.72
CA TYR A 26 -3.85 6.17 3.65
C TYR A 26 -2.72 6.28 2.61
N SER A 27 -1.46 6.16 3.07
CA SER A 27 -0.28 6.20 2.18
C SER A 27 -0.06 4.89 1.40
N LYS A 28 -0.85 3.83 1.66
CA LYS A 28 -0.76 2.54 0.97
C LYS A 28 -2.15 2.10 0.55
N LEU A 29 -2.37 1.90 -0.75
CA LEU A 29 -3.66 1.56 -1.39
C LEU A 29 -4.17 0.14 -1.04
N TYR A 30 -3.66 -0.50 0.00
CA TYR A 30 -4.02 -1.85 0.42
C TYR A 30 -4.17 -1.95 1.94
N THR A 31 -4.98 -2.89 2.40
CA THR A 31 -5.33 -2.99 3.82
C THR A 31 -4.11 -3.34 4.68
N PRO A 32 -4.00 -2.81 5.92
CA PRO A 32 -2.92 -3.15 6.86
C PRO A 32 -2.77 -4.66 7.14
N ARG A 33 -3.84 -5.42 6.93
CA ARG A 33 -3.87 -6.90 7.03
C ARG A 33 -2.75 -7.55 6.22
N ILE A 34 -2.42 -7.02 5.03
CA ILE A 34 -1.34 -7.55 4.19
C ILE A 34 0.01 -7.42 4.88
N ASN A 35 0.30 -6.28 5.50
CA ASN A 35 1.57 -6.08 6.24
C ASN A 35 1.66 -7.00 7.47
N ASN A 36 0.53 -7.28 8.12
CA ASN A 36 0.46 -8.12 9.32
C ASN A 36 0.36 -9.64 9.03
N LEU A 37 0.08 -10.04 7.79
CA LEU A 37 -0.09 -11.43 7.42
C LEU A 37 1.20 -12.26 7.67
N LYS A 38 1.13 -13.34 8.45
CA LYS A 38 2.29 -14.21 8.67
C LYS A 38 2.59 -15.04 7.42
N MET A 39 3.87 -15.12 7.05
CA MET A 39 4.31 -15.99 5.96
C MET A 39 4.23 -17.46 6.37
N PRO A 40 3.94 -18.38 5.42
CA PRO A 40 3.93 -19.82 5.70
C PRO A 40 5.27 -20.29 6.26
N MET A 41 5.23 -21.33 7.10
CA MET A 41 6.44 -21.95 7.64
C MET A 41 7.24 -22.59 6.50
N GLY A 42 8.55 -22.36 6.45
CA GLY A 42 9.40 -22.80 5.34
C GLY A 42 9.40 -21.88 4.12
N TYR A 43 8.68 -20.75 4.15
CA TYR A 43 8.80 -19.73 3.10
C TYR A 43 10.23 -19.21 3.05
N GLN A 44 10.86 -19.37 1.88
CA GLN A 44 12.10 -18.69 1.56
C GLN A 44 11.79 -17.44 0.72
N PRO A 45 12.30 -16.26 1.10
CA PRO A 45 12.32 -15.10 0.23
C PRO A 45 12.97 -15.48 -1.11
N SER A 46 12.17 -15.48 -2.18
CA SER A 46 12.69 -15.76 -3.51
C SER A 46 13.61 -14.62 -3.95
N LYS A 47 14.64 -14.95 -4.74
CA LYS A 47 15.61 -14.00 -5.32
C LYS A 47 15.02 -13.16 -6.45
N PHE A 48 13.70 -13.10 -6.56
CA PHE A 48 13.02 -12.29 -7.55
C PHE A 48 13.52 -10.85 -7.49
N GLN A 49 13.75 -10.28 -8.67
CA GLN A 49 14.31 -8.95 -8.77
C GLN A 49 13.35 -7.93 -8.15
N GLN A 50 13.87 -7.12 -7.24
CA GLN A 50 13.10 -6.01 -6.69
C GLN A 50 12.91 -4.93 -7.75
N PHE A 51 11.74 -4.29 -7.72
CA PHE A 51 11.37 -3.22 -8.62
C PHE A 51 11.36 -1.90 -7.87
N ASP A 52 12.21 -0.99 -8.32
CA ASP A 52 12.42 0.34 -7.76
C ASP A 52 11.56 1.41 -8.43
N GLY A 53 10.63 1.00 -9.30
CA GLY A 53 9.79 1.90 -10.08
C GLY A 53 10.36 2.20 -11.47
N ASN A 54 11.61 1.79 -11.75
CA ASN A 54 12.25 2.01 -13.03
C ASN A 54 12.02 0.84 -14.00
N GLY A 55 11.70 1.14 -15.26
CA GLY A 55 11.37 0.14 -16.27
C GLY A 55 9.86 -0.04 -16.46
N ASN A 56 9.43 -1.22 -16.92
CA ASN A 56 8.03 -1.46 -17.30
C ASN A 56 7.25 -2.18 -16.18
N PRO A 57 6.32 -1.50 -15.49
CA PRO A 57 5.53 -2.12 -14.42
C PRO A 57 4.68 -3.31 -14.89
N LYS A 58 4.23 -3.30 -16.15
CA LYS A 58 3.42 -4.42 -16.70
C LYS A 58 4.25 -5.69 -16.82
N GLN A 59 5.51 -5.56 -17.23
CA GLN A 59 6.43 -6.70 -17.31
C GLN A 59 6.78 -7.22 -15.91
N HIS A 60 6.99 -6.32 -14.94
CA HIS A 60 7.20 -6.70 -13.54
C HIS A 60 6.04 -7.51 -12.99
N VAL A 61 4.80 -7.03 -13.16
CA VAL A 61 3.60 -7.73 -12.71
C VAL A 61 3.45 -9.08 -13.41
N ALA A 62 3.64 -9.14 -14.73
CA ALA A 62 3.54 -10.38 -15.49
C ALA A 62 4.58 -11.42 -15.01
N HIS A 63 5.84 -11.00 -14.88
CA HIS A 63 6.93 -11.86 -14.43
C HIS A 63 6.73 -12.33 -12.98
N PHE A 64 6.21 -11.46 -12.12
CA PHE A 64 5.82 -11.82 -10.75
C PHE A 64 4.73 -12.90 -10.76
N ILE A 65 3.63 -12.69 -11.49
CA ILE A 65 2.53 -13.65 -11.54
C ILE A 65 3.03 -15.00 -12.11
N GLU A 66 3.80 -15.00 -13.19
CA GLU A 66 4.35 -16.22 -13.78
C GLU A 66 5.24 -17.01 -12.80
N THR A 67 6.06 -16.30 -12.02
CA THR A 67 6.98 -16.93 -11.05
C THR A 67 6.25 -17.46 -9.81
N TYR A 68 5.23 -16.75 -9.31
CA TYR A 68 4.64 -17.03 -8.00
C TYR A 68 3.24 -17.66 -8.03
N ASN A 69 2.50 -17.58 -9.14
CA ASN A 69 1.16 -18.18 -9.25
C ASN A 69 1.19 -19.72 -9.29
N ASN A 70 2.35 -20.32 -9.56
CA ASN A 70 2.54 -21.78 -9.56
C ASN A 70 2.72 -22.37 -8.14
N ALA A 71 2.86 -21.55 -7.10
CA ALA A 71 3.18 -22.00 -5.74
C ALA A 71 1.96 -22.33 -4.85
N GLY A 72 0.73 -22.24 -5.38
CA GLY A 72 -0.50 -22.50 -4.61
C GLY A 72 -0.71 -21.54 -3.43
N THR A 73 -0.07 -20.37 -3.46
CA THR A 73 -0.15 -19.35 -2.41
C THR A 73 -1.49 -18.60 -2.49
N TYR A 74 -2.20 -18.54 -1.36
CA TYR A 74 -3.48 -17.82 -1.23
C TYR A 74 -3.33 -16.33 -1.59
N GLY A 75 -4.41 -15.72 -2.11
CA GLY A 75 -4.38 -14.37 -2.69
C GLY A 75 -3.71 -13.29 -1.83
N ASP A 76 -3.97 -13.26 -0.52
CA ASP A 76 -3.34 -12.28 0.38
C ASP A 76 -1.82 -12.49 0.53
N HIS A 77 -1.36 -13.73 0.48
CA HIS A 77 0.06 -14.05 0.51
C HIS A 77 0.74 -13.60 -0.77
N LEU A 78 0.10 -13.77 -1.94
CA LEU A 78 0.60 -13.26 -3.22
C LEU A 78 0.72 -11.73 -3.21
N VAL A 79 -0.29 -11.03 -2.69
CA VAL A 79 -0.24 -9.56 -2.57
C VAL A 79 0.88 -9.13 -1.62
N LYS A 80 1.06 -9.82 -0.48
CA LYS A 80 2.17 -9.53 0.44
C LYS A 80 3.54 -9.75 -0.22
N GLN A 81 3.67 -10.80 -1.02
CA GLN A 81 4.87 -11.09 -1.78
C GLN A 81 5.16 -10.03 -2.83
N PHE A 82 4.13 -9.59 -3.55
CA PHE A 82 4.25 -8.53 -4.54
C PHE A 82 4.73 -7.23 -3.90
N VAL A 83 4.13 -6.82 -2.78
CA VAL A 83 4.56 -5.63 -2.02
C VAL A 83 6.02 -5.72 -1.58
N ARG A 84 6.51 -6.91 -1.20
CA ARG A 84 7.93 -7.12 -0.84
C ARG A 84 8.89 -7.07 -2.02
N SER A 85 8.39 -7.23 -3.25
CA SER A 85 9.18 -7.04 -4.46
C SER A 85 9.37 -5.56 -4.80
N LEU A 86 8.60 -4.65 -4.20
CA LEU A 86 8.71 -3.21 -4.46
C LEU A 86 9.71 -2.57 -3.49
N ILE A 87 10.52 -1.65 -4.00
CA ILE A 87 11.44 -0.83 -3.20
C ILE A 87 11.35 0.65 -3.55
N GLY A 88 11.79 1.50 -2.61
CA GLY A 88 11.74 2.95 -2.80
C GLY A 88 10.30 3.45 -2.93
N ASN A 89 10.04 4.23 -3.97
CA ASN A 89 8.74 4.87 -4.24
C ASN A 89 7.90 4.09 -5.27
N ALA A 90 8.29 2.85 -5.59
CA ALA A 90 7.58 1.96 -6.50
C ALA A 90 6.18 1.57 -5.98
#